data_AF-A0A3A3GEI0-F1
#
_entry.id   AF-A0A3A3GEI0-F1
#
_cell.length_a   1.000
_cell.length_b   1.000
_cell.length_c   1.000
_cell.angle_alpha   90.00
_cell.angle_beta   90.00
_cell.angle_gamma   90.00
#
_symmetry.space_group_name_H-M   'P 1'
#
loop_
_entity.id
_entity.type
_entity.pdbx_description
1 polymer ?
#
loop_
_entity_poly.entity_id
_entity_poly.type
_entity_poly.pdbx_seq_one_letter_code
_entity_poly.pdbx_strand_id
1 'polypeptide(L)'
;MWRMRNAMRKVRLEIGEPTELIKVEETVNDLIVNQRKIKMTDFTTVILKHLDTHFLMDALLEEEDWDEIIRSLLHRTGSLGIRPDELFGTLLDAVNLYEHNGLASKLFRELGSSINLEELDSKLWTNILNGLLERVTHVKDIKIIEELLSALIRKSELFTNKEMFYPKLFKAITLNLQKEQEELGAYVTTALEALDVKKLNQIISHFSLDRSISSPILPKNCVFYQEGKNRRVVGIEHEKCLHDVVLEGHQGGEPSLYKNVGHPNLLFWFAQMKNRVLAKVAAYKDVILNEETKLYHYPYSNVNTEGSICWSTLNQVGYKDLRQLESLPYRFLRAPKNFDLYQRDYTGKDLRSLLISMQDTPFDEELLVPMGLKVADILYN
;
A
#
# COMPACT_ATOMS: atom_id res chain seq x y z
N MET A 1 53.58 64.89 -25.55
CA MET A 1 52.78 64.31 -24.45
C MET A 1 51.31 64.55 -24.76
N TRP A 2 50.72 63.71 -25.62
CA TRP A 2 49.35 63.85 -26.14
C TRP A 2 48.41 63.06 -25.21
N ARG A 3 47.66 63.74 -24.33
CA ARG A 3 46.56 63.13 -23.57
C ARG A 3 45.37 62.99 -24.52
N MET A 4 45.12 61.78 -25.05
CA MET A 4 43.83 61.44 -25.62
C MET A 4 42.77 61.59 -24.52
N ARG A 5 42.03 62.71 -24.53
CA ARG A 5 40.76 62.80 -23.83
C ARG A 5 39.80 61.92 -24.62
N ASN A 6 39.42 60.77 -24.06
CA ASN A 6 38.30 60.00 -24.58
C ASN A 6 37.08 60.93 -24.62
N ALA A 7 36.61 61.26 -25.83
CA ALA A 7 35.40 62.03 -26.00
C ALA A 7 34.24 61.21 -25.41
N MET A 8 33.66 61.70 -24.33
CA MET A 8 32.60 61.00 -23.61
C MET A 8 31.32 61.16 -24.43
N ARG A 9 30.97 60.13 -25.21
CA ARG A 9 29.67 60.03 -25.86
C ARG A 9 28.60 59.83 -24.79
N LYS A 10 27.62 60.72 -24.73
CA LYS A 10 26.45 60.59 -23.86
C LYS A 10 25.20 60.51 -24.73
N VAL A 11 24.26 59.66 -24.32
CA VAL A 11 22.93 59.59 -24.93
C VAL A 11 21.97 60.24 -23.96
N ARG A 12 21.28 61.31 -24.40
CA ARG A 12 20.22 61.95 -23.62
C ARG A 12 18.87 61.53 -24.19
N LEU A 13 17.98 61.12 -23.29
CA LEU A 13 16.61 60.73 -23.59
C LEU A 13 15.68 61.78 -22.96
N GLU A 14 14.86 62.41 -23.78
CA GLU A 14 13.76 63.26 -23.30
C GLU A 14 12.45 62.51 -23.56
N ILE A 15 11.80 62.10 -22.47
CA ILE A 15 10.49 61.44 -22.51
C ILE A 15 9.45 62.56 -22.48
N GLY A 16 8.79 62.80 -23.62
CA GLY A 16 7.65 63.71 -23.71
C GLY A 16 6.34 63.06 -23.28
N GLU A 17 5.22 63.78 -23.44
CA GLU A 17 3.87 63.20 -23.31
C GLU A 17 3.72 61.92 -24.14
N PRO A 18 2.85 60.96 -23.74
CA PRO A 18 2.72 59.62 -24.30
C PRO A 18 2.24 59.68 -25.76
N THR A 19 3.17 60.03 -26.63
CA THR A 19 3.05 60.11 -28.07
C THR A 19 4.20 59.28 -28.61
N GLU A 20 3.91 58.54 -29.68
CA GLU A 20 4.61 57.32 -30.11
C GLU A 20 6.13 57.40 -30.29
N LEU A 21 6.77 58.57 -30.20
CA LEU A 21 8.17 58.79 -30.57
C LEU A 21 9.01 59.39 -29.44
N ILE A 22 10.04 58.67 -29.00
CA ILE A 22 11.11 59.17 -28.11
C ILE A 22 12.17 59.88 -28.94
N LYS A 23 12.64 61.02 -28.44
CA LYS A 23 13.77 61.73 -29.00
C LYS A 23 15.08 61.22 -28.37
N VAL A 24 15.98 60.73 -29.21
CA VAL A 24 17.31 60.25 -28.83
C VAL A 24 18.34 61.22 -29.36
N GLU A 25 19.06 61.87 -28.45
CA GLU A 25 20.16 62.78 -28.77
C GLU A 25 21.50 62.13 -28.45
N GLU A 26 22.40 62.15 -29.41
CA GLU A 26 23.80 61.79 -29.21
C GLU A 26 24.60 63.08 -29.02
N THR A 27 25.27 63.20 -27.87
CA THR A 27 26.13 64.34 -27.57
C THR A 27 27.59 63.94 -27.48
N VAL A 28 28.46 64.78 -28.02
CA VAL A 28 29.93 64.67 -27.92
C VAL A 28 30.45 66.00 -27.41
N ASN A 29 31.03 65.99 -26.21
CA ASN A 29 31.44 67.21 -25.49
C ASN A 29 30.28 68.21 -25.33
N ASP A 30 29.11 67.71 -24.93
CA ASP A 30 27.86 68.48 -24.71
C ASP A 30 27.29 69.18 -25.94
N LEU A 31 27.84 68.93 -27.14
CA LEU A 31 27.26 69.33 -28.42
C LEU A 31 26.44 68.17 -28.99
N ILE A 32 25.20 68.45 -29.41
CA ILE A 32 24.34 67.47 -30.08
C ILE A 32 24.91 67.22 -31.48
N VAL A 33 25.45 66.02 -31.70
CA VAL A 33 26.03 65.61 -32.98
C VAL A 33 25.04 64.82 -33.83
N ASN A 34 24.01 64.24 -33.20
CA ASN A 34 22.97 63.49 -33.89
C ASN A 34 21.67 63.51 -33.09
N GLN A 35 20.54 63.61 -33.77
CA GLN A 35 19.22 63.57 -33.17
C GLN A 35 18.31 62.71 -34.03
N ARG A 36 17.67 61.71 -33.42
CA ARG A 36 16.68 60.86 -34.09
C ARG A 36 15.44 60.65 -33.23
N LYS A 37 14.31 60.42 -33.87
CA LYS A 37 13.06 60.02 -33.21
C LYS A 37 12.88 58.52 -33.41
N ILE A 38 12.65 57.78 -32.34
CA ILE A 38 12.45 56.33 -32.36
C ILE A 38 11.10 56.03 -31.74
N LYS A 39 10.37 55.03 -32.23
CA LYS A 39 9.10 54.65 -31.59
C LYS A 39 9.33 54.18 -30.16
N MET A 40 8.43 54.55 -29.26
CA MET A 40 8.47 54.12 -27.85
C MET A 40 8.48 52.60 -27.74
N THR A 41 7.71 51.92 -28.59
CA THR A 41 7.66 50.45 -28.69
C THR A 41 8.98 49.84 -29.14
N ASP A 42 9.65 50.44 -30.12
CA ASP A 42 10.92 49.93 -30.64
C ASP A 42 12.03 50.13 -29.61
N PHE A 43 12.01 51.28 -28.92
CA PHE A 43 12.92 51.59 -27.85
C PHE A 43 12.75 50.65 -26.64
N THR A 44 11.52 50.48 -26.15
CA THR A 44 11.24 49.52 -25.06
C THR A 44 11.62 48.10 -25.49
N THR A 45 11.31 47.68 -26.72
CA THR A 45 11.72 46.35 -27.21
C THR A 45 13.24 46.17 -27.21
N VAL A 46 14.00 47.17 -27.63
CA VAL A 46 15.47 47.10 -27.62
C VAL A 46 16.00 47.08 -26.19
N ILE A 47 15.48 47.91 -25.29
CA ILE A 47 15.87 47.92 -23.88
C ILE A 47 15.54 46.58 -23.22
N LEU A 48 14.31 46.08 -23.38
CA LEU A 48 13.86 44.79 -22.84
C LEU A 48 14.70 43.62 -23.36
N LYS A 49 15.17 43.67 -24.62
CA LYS A 49 16.07 42.66 -25.19
C LYS A 49 17.48 42.66 -24.61
N HIS A 50 17.93 43.78 -24.03
CA HIS A 50 19.28 43.93 -23.48
C HIS A 50 19.29 43.99 -21.96
N LEU A 51 18.11 44.13 -21.33
CA LEU A 51 17.95 43.98 -19.89
C LEU A 51 18.14 42.53 -19.51
N ASP A 52 18.95 42.32 -18.47
CA ASP A 52 19.03 41.02 -17.83
C ASP A 52 17.64 40.64 -17.29
N THR A 53 17.25 39.38 -17.48
CA THR A 53 16.00 38.84 -16.98
C THR A 53 15.87 39.04 -15.47
N HIS A 54 16.99 39.07 -14.71
CA HIS A 54 16.94 39.35 -13.28
C HIS A 54 16.46 40.77 -12.97
N PHE A 55 16.94 41.80 -13.69
CA PHE A 55 16.52 43.19 -13.45
C PHE A 55 15.05 43.41 -13.83
N LEU A 56 14.57 42.69 -14.86
CA LEU A 56 13.17 42.73 -15.25
C LEU A 56 12.28 42.07 -14.20
N MET A 57 12.72 40.93 -13.66
CA MET A 57 12.01 40.29 -12.57
C MET A 57 12.03 41.21 -11.35
N ASP A 58 13.18 41.70 -10.89
CA ASP A 58 13.27 42.59 -9.73
C ASP A 58 12.43 43.87 -9.89
N ALA A 59 12.50 44.53 -11.05
CA ALA A 59 11.71 45.73 -11.32
C ALA A 59 10.21 45.46 -11.42
N LEU A 60 9.81 44.32 -12.00
CA LEU A 60 8.43 43.88 -11.89
C LEU A 60 8.12 43.72 -10.40
N LEU A 61 8.92 42.96 -9.64
CA LEU A 61 8.78 42.52 -8.24
C LEU A 61 8.69 43.64 -7.19
N GLU A 62 9.18 44.82 -7.52
CA GLU A 62 9.07 46.03 -6.69
C GLU A 62 7.73 46.75 -6.83
N GLU A 63 6.94 46.49 -7.87
CA GLU A 63 5.61 47.08 -8.04
C GLU A 63 4.62 46.53 -6.99
N GLU A 64 3.77 47.39 -6.41
CA GLU A 64 2.79 46.95 -5.40
C GLU A 64 1.61 46.16 -6.03
N ASP A 65 1.37 46.34 -7.33
CA ASP A 65 0.20 45.82 -8.06
C ASP A 65 0.49 44.54 -8.88
N TRP A 66 1.35 43.66 -8.37
CA TRP A 66 1.70 42.37 -9.02
C TRP A 66 0.51 41.52 -9.42
N ASP A 67 -0.50 41.50 -8.55
CA ASP A 67 -1.68 40.69 -8.72
C ASP A 67 -2.44 41.12 -9.99
N GLU A 68 -2.47 42.41 -10.29
CA GLU A 68 -3.08 42.95 -11.51
C GLU A 68 -2.24 42.65 -12.75
N ILE A 69 -0.91 42.72 -12.64
CA ILE A 69 0.02 42.39 -13.74
C ILE A 69 -0.11 40.92 -14.13
N ILE A 70 -0.09 39.98 -13.17
CA ILE A 70 -0.26 38.55 -13.45
C ILE A 70 -1.65 38.30 -14.04
N ARG A 71 -2.73 38.84 -13.46
CA ARG A 71 -4.09 38.65 -13.98
C ARG A 71 -4.22 39.19 -15.41
N SER A 72 -3.61 40.34 -15.69
CA SER A 72 -3.57 40.94 -17.04
C SER A 72 -2.78 40.06 -18.02
N LEU A 73 -1.64 39.52 -17.61
CA LEU A 73 -0.85 38.57 -18.41
C LEU A 73 -1.63 37.28 -18.70
N LEU A 74 -2.32 36.73 -17.70
CA LEU A 74 -3.16 35.54 -17.85
C LEU A 74 -4.37 35.78 -18.76
N HIS A 75 -5.00 36.95 -18.67
CA HIS A 75 -6.10 37.31 -19.55
C HIS A 75 -5.62 37.57 -21.00
N ARG A 76 -4.41 38.11 -21.18
CA ARG A 76 -3.84 38.42 -22.51
C ARG A 76 -3.19 37.22 -23.18
N THR A 77 -2.70 36.23 -22.44
CA THR A 77 -2.15 35.00 -23.04
C THR A 77 -3.22 34.23 -23.81
N GLY A 78 -4.46 34.20 -23.31
CA GLY A 78 -5.60 33.66 -24.05
C GLY A 78 -5.87 34.34 -25.40
N SER A 79 -5.60 35.65 -25.52
CA SER A 79 -5.77 36.38 -26.79
C SER A 79 -4.54 36.33 -27.71
N LEU A 80 -3.36 36.03 -27.19
CA LEU A 80 -2.11 35.89 -27.93
C LEU A 80 -1.84 34.46 -28.41
N GLY A 81 -2.70 33.49 -28.09
CA GLY A 81 -2.51 32.07 -28.41
C GLY A 81 -1.35 31.43 -27.64
N ILE A 82 -0.82 32.12 -26.63
CA ILE A 82 0.17 31.57 -25.70
C ILE A 82 -0.61 30.69 -24.74
N ARG A 83 -0.27 29.41 -24.72
CA ARG A 83 -0.93 28.50 -23.80
C ARG A 83 -0.58 28.90 -22.36
N PRO A 84 -1.57 29.03 -21.45
CA PRO A 84 -1.32 29.38 -20.06
C PRO A 84 -0.23 28.51 -19.42
N ASP A 85 -0.20 27.20 -19.74
CA ASP A 85 0.82 26.26 -19.26
C ASP A 85 2.28 26.63 -19.62
N GLU A 86 2.54 27.22 -20.79
CA GLU A 86 3.91 27.63 -21.18
C GLU A 86 4.39 28.86 -20.40
N LEU A 87 3.48 29.82 -20.18
CA LEU A 87 3.74 30.98 -19.34
C LEU A 87 3.99 30.53 -17.88
N PHE A 88 3.21 29.57 -17.39
CA PHE A 88 3.37 29.02 -16.04
C PHE A 88 4.68 28.29 -15.85
N GLY A 89 5.09 27.46 -16.80
CA GLY A 89 6.40 26.79 -16.76
C GLY A 89 7.53 27.82 -16.65
N THR A 90 7.47 28.87 -17.46
CA THR A 90 8.49 29.93 -17.47
C THR A 90 8.55 30.72 -16.16
N LEU A 91 7.39 31.04 -15.57
CA LEU A 91 7.32 31.75 -14.28
C LEU A 91 7.84 30.88 -13.13
N LEU A 92 7.53 29.57 -13.13
CA LEU A 92 8.05 28.63 -12.15
C LEU A 92 9.55 28.42 -12.30
N ASP A 93 10.06 28.32 -13.51
CA ASP A 93 11.49 28.21 -13.78
C ASP A 93 12.24 29.46 -13.32
N ALA A 94 11.69 30.65 -13.58
CA ALA A 94 12.23 31.90 -13.06
C ALA A 94 12.21 31.93 -11.53
N VAL A 95 11.10 31.58 -10.90
CA VAL A 95 11.00 31.51 -9.43
C VAL A 95 11.95 30.46 -8.84
N ASN A 96 12.21 29.36 -9.53
CA ASN A 96 13.15 28.31 -9.12
C ASN A 96 14.62 28.70 -9.28
N LEU A 97 14.94 29.55 -10.26
CA LEU A 97 16.29 30.06 -10.47
C LEU A 97 16.72 31.10 -9.41
N TYR A 98 15.77 31.79 -8.78
CA TYR A 98 16.06 32.88 -7.84
C TYR A 98 15.51 32.56 -6.44
N GLU A 99 16.39 32.48 -5.43
CA GLU A 99 16.11 32.10 -4.02
C GLU A 99 15.22 33.10 -3.23
N HIS A 100 14.28 33.77 -3.89
CA HIS A 100 13.36 34.69 -3.23
C HIS A 100 12.21 33.92 -2.56
N ASN A 101 12.43 33.56 -1.29
CA ASN A 101 11.50 32.76 -0.46
C ASN A 101 10.07 33.32 -0.33
N GLY A 102 9.88 34.64 -0.54
CA GLY A 102 8.56 35.26 -0.50
C GLY A 102 7.77 35.16 -1.82
N LEU A 103 8.46 35.03 -2.95
CA LEU A 103 7.87 35.20 -4.28
C LEU A 103 7.19 33.94 -4.78
N ALA A 104 7.81 32.79 -4.55
CA ALA A 104 7.17 31.51 -4.80
C ALA A 104 5.82 31.43 -4.08
N SER A 105 5.79 31.83 -2.81
CA SER A 105 4.59 31.79 -1.98
C SER A 105 3.47 32.72 -2.46
N LYS A 106 3.80 33.95 -2.90
CA LYS A 106 2.82 34.89 -3.48
C LYS A 106 2.32 34.40 -4.83
N LEU A 107 3.23 33.95 -5.70
CA LEU A 107 2.89 33.37 -7.00
C LEU A 107 1.96 32.16 -6.83
N PHE A 108 2.31 31.17 -6.01
CA PHE A 108 1.48 29.99 -5.76
C PHE A 108 0.09 30.34 -5.20
N ARG A 109 0.00 31.38 -4.36
CA ARG A 109 -1.29 31.84 -3.81
C ARG A 109 -2.19 32.41 -4.89
N GLU A 110 -1.67 33.30 -5.74
CA GLU A 110 -2.44 33.88 -6.84
C GLU A 110 -2.75 32.84 -7.93
N LEU A 111 -1.83 31.90 -8.20
CA LEU A 111 -2.09 30.77 -9.09
C LEU A 111 -3.26 29.93 -8.59
N GLY A 112 -3.26 29.60 -7.30
CA GLY A 112 -4.34 28.82 -6.68
C GLY A 112 -5.68 29.55 -6.62
N SER A 113 -5.70 30.89 -6.66
CA SER A 113 -6.92 31.70 -6.62
C SER A 113 -7.48 32.02 -8.02
N SER A 114 -6.63 32.04 -9.06
CA SER A 114 -7.00 32.48 -10.41
C SER A 114 -7.15 31.37 -11.44
N ILE A 115 -6.62 30.17 -11.17
CA ILE A 115 -6.62 29.06 -12.12
C ILE A 115 -7.46 27.91 -11.58
N ASN A 116 -8.35 27.38 -12.41
CA ASN A 116 -8.94 26.08 -12.14
C ASN A 116 -7.88 25.00 -12.30
N LEU A 117 -7.29 24.58 -11.18
CA LEU A 117 -6.23 23.57 -11.12
C LEU A 117 -6.64 22.22 -11.76
N GLU A 118 -7.95 21.98 -11.93
CA GLU A 118 -8.50 20.79 -12.59
C GLU A 118 -8.29 20.77 -14.11
N GLU A 119 -8.01 21.93 -14.73
CA GLU A 119 -7.83 22.07 -16.19
C GLU A 119 -6.35 22.03 -16.62
N LEU A 120 -5.42 21.96 -15.66
CA LEU A 120 -3.99 21.90 -15.95
C LEU A 120 -3.59 20.53 -16.50
N ASP A 121 -2.70 20.53 -17.51
CA ASP A 121 -2.18 19.28 -18.04
C ASP A 121 -1.26 18.55 -17.04
N SER A 122 -1.16 17.24 -17.21
CA SER A 122 -0.40 16.36 -16.31
C SER A 122 1.09 16.69 -16.21
N LYS A 123 1.67 17.31 -17.24
CA LYS A 123 3.09 17.67 -17.29
C LYS A 123 3.35 18.90 -16.44
N LEU A 124 2.48 19.91 -16.54
CA LEU A 124 2.54 21.11 -15.73
C LEU A 124 2.34 20.80 -14.24
N TRP A 125 1.37 19.93 -13.93
CA TRP A 125 1.18 19.41 -12.58
C TRP A 125 2.43 18.76 -12.01
N THR A 126 3.08 17.92 -12.82
CA THR A 126 4.32 17.25 -12.41
C THR A 126 5.43 18.26 -12.10
N ASN A 127 5.54 19.34 -12.87
CA ASN A 127 6.55 20.38 -12.65
C ASN A 127 6.26 21.21 -11.39
N ILE A 128 5.01 21.63 -11.19
CA ILE A 128 4.56 22.35 -10.00
C ILE A 128 4.87 21.52 -8.74
N LEU A 129 4.51 20.25 -8.75
CA LEU A 129 4.72 19.37 -7.60
C LEU A 129 6.20 19.06 -7.37
N ASN A 130 6.99 18.84 -8.42
CA ASN A 130 8.43 18.63 -8.25
C ASN A 130 9.08 19.86 -7.63
N GLY A 131 8.74 21.07 -8.09
CA GLY A 131 9.24 22.32 -7.51
C GLY A 131 8.79 22.52 -6.06
N LEU A 132 7.54 22.17 -5.73
CA LEU A 132 7.05 22.20 -4.34
C LEU A 132 7.80 21.20 -3.47
N LEU A 133 7.94 19.95 -3.91
CA LEU A 133 8.60 18.88 -3.16
C LEU A 133 10.10 19.15 -2.95
N GLU A 134 10.78 19.75 -3.91
CA GLU A 134 12.19 20.19 -3.78
C GLU A 134 12.35 21.33 -2.77
N ARG A 135 11.35 22.19 -2.60
CA ARG A 135 11.39 23.25 -1.57
C ARG A 135 10.96 22.76 -0.20
N VAL A 136 10.07 21.78 -0.14
CA VAL A 136 9.63 21.13 1.10
C VAL A 136 10.82 20.53 1.88
N THR A 137 11.89 20.09 1.21
CA THR A 137 13.12 19.64 1.89
C THR A 137 13.86 20.76 2.65
N HIS A 138 13.50 22.02 2.42
CA HIS A 138 14.09 23.18 3.08
C HIS A 138 13.15 23.85 4.09
N VAL A 139 11.89 23.40 4.18
CA VAL A 139 10.92 23.92 5.15
C VAL A 139 11.24 23.33 6.53
N LYS A 140 11.49 24.21 7.52
CA LYS A 140 11.84 23.80 8.89
C LYS A 140 10.64 23.48 9.77
N ASP A 141 9.46 23.99 9.41
CA ASP A 141 8.22 23.77 10.15
C ASP A 141 7.50 22.52 9.61
N ILE A 142 7.55 21.46 10.41
CA ILE A 142 6.96 20.16 10.09
C ILE A 142 5.45 20.29 9.84
N LYS A 143 4.75 21.16 10.58
CA LYS A 143 3.28 21.27 10.48
C LYS A 143 2.82 21.79 9.12
N ILE A 144 3.58 22.72 8.54
CA ILE A 144 3.32 23.24 7.18
C ILE A 144 3.49 22.13 6.14
N ILE A 145 4.49 21.27 6.33
CA ILE A 145 4.74 20.13 5.45
C ILE A 145 3.60 19.12 5.57
N GLU A 146 3.12 18.83 6.79
CA GLU A 146 2.00 17.93 7.02
C GLU A 146 0.69 18.40 6.38
N GLU A 147 0.37 19.70 6.51
CA GLU A 147 -0.83 20.30 5.91
C GLU A 147 -0.78 20.23 4.38
N LEU A 148 0.39 20.54 3.79
CA LEU A 148 0.62 20.45 2.35
C LEU A 148 0.50 19.01 1.85
N LEU A 149 1.17 18.06 2.51
CA LEU A 149 1.14 16.65 2.13
C LEU A 149 -0.26 16.06 2.26
N SER A 150 -0.99 16.40 3.33
CA SER A 150 -2.37 15.99 3.53
C SER A 150 -3.28 16.50 2.41
N ALA A 151 -3.10 17.75 1.99
CA ALA A 151 -3.83 18.32 0.86
C ALA A 151 -3.49 17.58 -0.45
N LEU A 152 -2.22 17.29 -0.72
CA LEU A 152 -1.76 16.57 -1.91
C LEU A 152 -2.27 15.12 -1.96
N ILE A 153 -2.27 14.41 -0.83
CA ILE A 153 -2.79 13.04 -0.73
C ILE A 153 -4.31 13.02 -0.96
N ARG A 154 -5.06 13.94 -0.33
CA ARG A 154 -6.51 14.08 -0.56
C ARG A 154 -6.86 14.41 -2.00
N LYS A 155 -5.95 15.08 -2.70
CA LYS A 155 -6.08 15.44 -4.12
C LYS A 155 -5.35 14.47 -5.05
N SER A 156 -4.86 13.34 -4.55
CA SER A 156 -4.05 12.39 -5.33
C SER A 156 -4.78 11.68 -6.48
N GLU A 157 -6.11 11.78 -6.51
CA GLU A 157 -6.92 11.38 -7.65
C GLU A 157 -6.66 12.22 -8.91
N LEU A 158 -6.11 13.43 -8.76
CA LEU A 158 -5.74 14.32 -9.87
C LEU A 158 -4.48 13.84 -10.62
N PHE A 159 -3.74 12.86 -10.09
CA PHE A 159 -2.50 12.39 -10.72
C PHE A 159 -2.75 11.23 -11.67
N THR A 160 -2.53 11.50 -12.96
CA THR A 160 -2.63 10.51 -14.04
C THR A 160 -1.51 9.46 -13.96
N ASN A 161 -0.35 9.82 -13.41
CA ASN A 161 0.81 8.93 -13.24
C ASN A 161 1.22 8.81 -11.77
N LYS A 162 0.40 8.07 -11.02
CA LYS A 162 0.60 7.80 -9.58
C LYS A 162 1.95 7.10 -9.28
N GLU A 163 2.51 6.38 -10.24
CA GLU A 163 3.72 5.57 -10.09
C GLU A 163 5.00 6.40 -9.95
N MET A 164 5.04 7.60 -10.54
CA MET A 164 6.19 8.52 -10.40
C MET A 164 6.06 9.44 -9.18
N PHE A 165 4.83 9.71 -8.74
CA PHE A 165 4.51 10.66 -7.67
C PHE A 165 4.80 10.11 -6.29
N TYR A 166 4.29 8.92 -5.95
CA TYR A 166 4.42 8.36 -4.60
C TYR A 166 5.88 8.15 -4.16
N PRO A 167 6.81 7.62 -4.99
CA PRO A 167 8.20 7.44 -4.57
C PRO A 167 8.91 8.75 -4.19
N LYS A 168 8.64 9.84 -4.92
CA LYS A 168 9.21 11.16 -4.62
C LYS A 168 8.60 11.76 -3.36
N LEU A 169 7.29 11.62 -3.19
CA LEU A 169 6.58 12.01 -1.97
C LEU A 169 7.15 11.30 -0.74
N PHE A 170 7.31 9.97 -0.82
CA PHE A 170 7.91 9.16 0.24
C PHE A 170 9.35 9.55 0.55
N LYS A 171 10.15 9.89 -0.47
CA LYS A 171 11.52 10.37 -0.28
C LYS A 171 11.55 11.71 0.46
N ALA A 172 10.67 12.66 0.12
CA ALA A 172 10.58 13.95 0.81
C ALA A 172 10.16 13.79 2.28
N ILE A 173 9.21 12.88 2.53
CA ILE A 173 8.73 12.49 3.86
C ILE A 173 9.87 11.89 4.70
N THR A 174 10.59 10.90 4.16
CA THR A 174 11.66 10.20 4.89
C THR A 174 12.90 11.05 5.16
N LEU A 175 13.21 12.03 4.29
CA LEU A 175 14.35 12.94 4.50
C LEU A 175 14.10 13.95 5.62
N ASN A 176 12.85 14.39 5.82
CA ASN A 176 12.51 15.40 6.85
C ASN A 176 12.05 14.80 8.19
N LEU A 177 11.52 13.57 8.19
CA LEU A 177 10.99 12.91 9.39
C LEU A 177 12.00 12.05 10.14
N GLN A 178 13.30 12.31 10.00
CA GLN A 178 14.34 11.58 10.75
C GLN A 178 14.22 11.69 12.28
N LYS A 179 13.30 12.50 12.82
CA LYS A 179 13.17 12.74 14.26
C LYS A 179 12.01 12.02 14.96
N GLU A 180 10.95 11.55 14.29
CA GLU A 180 9.77 11.00 14.98
C GLU A 180 9.24 9.74 14.27
N GLN A 181 9.65 8.56 14.79
CA GLN A 181 9.37 7.26 14.18
C GLN A 181 7.90 6.80 14.27
N GLU A 182 7.12 7.30 15.24
CA GLU A 182 5.72 6.87 15.45
C GLU A 182 4.75 7.47 14.43
N GLU A 183 4.91 8.75 14.06
CA GLU A 183 4.03 9.43 13.11
C GLU A 183 4.26 8.94 11.67
N LEU A 184 5.51 8.58 11.33
CA LEU A 184 5.87 7.97 10.05
C LEU A 184 5.08 6.66 9.80
N GLY A 185 4.82 5.90 10.85
CA GLY A 185 4.05 4.65 10.78
C GLY A 185 2.61 4.87 10.34
N ALA A 186 1.98 5.97 10.76
CA ALA A 186 0.60 6.30 10.38
C ALA A 186 0.50 6.65 8.89
N TYR A 187 1.39 7.52 8.38
CA TYR A 187 1.41 7.90 6.97
C TYR A 187 1.71 6.73 6.04
N VAL A 188 2.66 5.86 6.42
CA VAL A 188 2.96 4.64 5.68
C VAL A 188 1.77 3.69 5.68
N THR A 189 1.08 3.53 6.81
CA THR A 189 -0.11 2.67 6.90
C THR A 189 -1.22 3.15 5.98
N THR A 190 -1.58 4.43 6.02
CA THR A 190 -2.62 5.00 5.16
C THR A 190 -2.28 4.88 3.67
N ALA A 191 -1.00 5.06 3.31
CA ALA A 191 -0.57 4.91 1.92
C ALA A 191 -0.56 3.44 1.47
N LEU A 192 -0.21 2.49 2.35
CA LEU A 192 -0.27 1.06 2.07
C LEU A 192 -1.72 0.57 1.94
N GLU A 193 -2.67 1.13 2.69
CA GLU A 193 -4.10 0.83 2.57
C GLU A 193 -4.71 1.27 1.23
N ALA A 194 -4.12 2.27 0.58
CA ALA A 194 -4.53 2.77 -0.73
C ALA A 194 -3.96 1.95 -1.91
N LEU A 195 -3.04 1.01 -1.65
CA LEU A 195 -2.41 0.17 -2.67
C LEU A 195 -3.14 -1.17 -2.83
N ASP A 196 -3.16 -1.68 -4.07
CA ASP A 196 -3.66 -3.03 -4.31
C ASP A 196 -2.69 -4.11 -3.77
N VAL A 197 -3.23 -5.28 -3.40
CA VAL A 197 -2.49 -6.39 -2.78
C VAL A 197 -1.34 -6.91 -3.65
N LYS A 198 -1.49 -6.93 -4.98
CA LYS A 198 -0.42 -7.37 -5.90
C LYS A 198 0.73 -6.37 -5.90
N LYS A 199 0.45 -5.07 -5.93
CA LYS A 199 1.46 -4.02 -5.86
C LYS A 199 2.16 -3.99 -4.52
N LEU A 200 1.41 -4.20 -3.43
CA LEU A 200 1.98 -4.33 -2.08
C LEU A 200 3.00 -5.47 -2.03
N ASN A 201 2.66 -6.64 -2.58
CA ASN A 201 3.56 -7.80 -2.63
C ASN A 201 4.81 -7.54 -3.49
N GLN A 202 4.70 -6.80 -4.59
CA GLN A 202 5.86 -6.40 -5.42
C GLN A 202 6.79 -5.42 -4.70
N ILE A 203 6.23 -4.50 -3.92
CA ILE A 203 7.02 -3.56 -3.11
C ILE A 203 7.72 -4.35 -1.98
N ILE A 204 6.97 -5.17 -1.25
CA ILE A 204 7.51 -6.01 -0.18
C ILE A 204 8.63 -6.91 -0.72
N SER A 205 8.50 -7.50 -1.92
CA SER A 205 9.55 -8.33 -2.49
C SER A 205 10.85 -7.57 -2.81
N HIS A 206 10.78 -6.28 -3.15
CA HIS A 206 11.96 -5.43 -3.36
C HIS A 206 12.63 -4.97 -2.06
N PHE A 207 11.84 -4.84 -0.98
CA PHE A 207 12.33 -4.42 0.34
C PHE A 207 12.50 -5.59 1.32
N SER A 208 12.33 -6.82 0.85
CA SER A 208 12.58 -8.02 1.62
C SER A 208 14.06 -8.05 1.95
N LEU A 209 14.43 -7.45 3.09
CA LEU A 209 15.59 -7.89 3.85
C LEU A 209 15.49 -9.41 3.93
N ASP A 210 16.60 -10.14 3.74
CA ASP A 210 16.74 -11.59 3.96
C ASP A 210 16.42 -11.94 5.43
N ARG A 211 15.19 -11.71 5.84
CA ARG A 211 14.63 -12.02 7.13
C ARG A 211 13.87 -13.31 6.92
N SER A 212 14.43 -14.38 7.44
CA SER A 212 13.74 -15.66 7.52
C SER A 212 12.46 -15.49 8.34
N ILE A 213 11.31 -15.54 7.67
CA ILE A 213 10.02 -15.71 8.34
C ILE A 213 9.99 -17.17 8.79
N SER A 214 10.00 -17.38 10.11
CA SER A 214 9.98 -18.71 10.71
C SER A 214 8.61 -18.97 11.31
N SER A 215 8.09 -20.18 11.10
CA SER A 215 6.95 -20.65 11.88
C SER A 215 7.36 -20.84 13.34
N PRO A 216 6.39 -20.89 14.29
CA PRO A 216 6.65 -21.48 15.59
C PRO A 216 7.03 -22.96 15.45
N ILE A 217 7.43 -23.58 16.56
CA ILE A 217 7.62 -25.03 16.62
C ILE A 217 6.25 -25.69 16.38
N LEU A 218 6.14 -26.45 15.30
CA LEU A 218 4.91 -27.13 14.92
C LEU A 218 4.78 -28.48 15.64
N PRO A 219 3.54 -28.99 15.83
CA PRO A 219 3.30 -30.36 16.26
C PRO A 219 4.05 -31.39 15.40
N LYS A 220 4.38 -32.54 15.98
CA LYS A 220 4.81 -33.69 15.17
C LYS A 220 3.74 -34.07 14.16
N ASN A 221 4.18 -34.56 13.00
CA ASN A 221 3.33 -34.92 11.86
C ASN A 221 2.46 -33.76 11.35
N CYS A 222 2.92 -32.52 11.55
CA CYS A 222 2.29 -31.36 10.95
C CYS A 222 2.49 -31.38 9.43
N VAL A 223 1.40 -31.50 8.67
CA VAL A 223 1.41 -31.54 7.20
C VAL A 223 1.12 -30.18 6.57
N PHE A 224 0.43 -29.29 7.28
CA PHE A 224 0.26 -27.90 6.85
C PHE A 224 0.05 -26.96 8.05
N TYR A 225 0.42 -25.70 7.85
CA TYR A 225 0.27 -24.62 8.81
C TYR A 225 -0.17 -23.34 8.11
N GLN A 226 -1.10 -22.62 8.73
CA GLN A 226 -1.57 -21.32 8.26
C GLN A 226 -1.73 -20.35 9.43
N GLU A 227 -1.26 -19.12 9.25
CA GLU A 227 -1.45 -18.03 10.20
C GLU A 227 -2.10 -16.83 9.51
N GLY A 228 -3.27 -16.44 10.01
CA GLY A 228 -3.93 -15.18 9.68
C GLY A 228 -4.04 -14.30 10.93
N LYS A 229 -4.61 -13.09 10.76
CA LYS A 229 -4.68 -12.05 11.79
C LYS A 229 -5.18 -12.53 13.17
N ASN A 230 -6.16 -13.44 13.20
CA ASN A 230 -6.81 -13.91 14.43
C ASN A 230 -7.01 -15.43 14.49
N ARG A 231 -6.41 -16.18 13.56
CA ARG A 231 -6.65 -17.62 13.39
C ARG A 231 -5.36 -18.30 12.98
N ARG A 232 -5.03 -19.39 13.67
CA ARG A 232 -3.97 -20.32 13.28
C ARG A 232 -4.59 -21.66 12.97
N VAL A 233 -4.19 -22.27 11.86
CA VAL A 233 -4.67 -23.60 11.48
C VAL A 233 -3.48 -24.52 11.36
N VAL A 234 -3.58 -25.71 11.96
CA VAL A 234 -2.58 -26.77 11.82
C VAL A 234 -3.25 -28.07 11.41
N GLY A 235 -2.71 -28.72 10.38
CA GLY A 235 -3.08 -30.07 9.96
C GLY A 235 -2.09 -31.07 10.53
N ILE A 236 -2.58 -32.10 11.22
CA ILE A 236 -1.79 -33.16 11.84
C ILE A 236 -2.21 -34.50 11.23
N GLU A 237 -1.24 -35.18 10.61
CA GLU A 237 -1.41 -36.52 10.08
C GLU A 237 -1.29 -37.57 11.19
N HIS A 238 -2.21 -38.52 11.18
CA HIS A 238 -2.19 -39.69 12.03
C HIS A 238 -2.32 -40.93 11.17
N GLU A 239 -1.24 -41.70 11.09
CA GLU A 239 -1.18 -42.92 10.30
C GLU A 239 -2.20 -43.96 10.77
N LYS A 240 -2.61 -44.83 9.84
CA LYS A 240 -3.47 -45.99 10.12
C LYS A 240 -2.87 -46.82 11.25
N CYS A 241 -3.73 -47.24 12.19
CA CYS A 241 -3.29 -47.95 13.38
C CYS A 241 -4.38 -48.90 13.88
N LEU A 242 -4.01 -49.78 14.82
CA LEU A 242 -4.97 -50.49 15.65
C LEU A 242 -5.09 -49.75 16.99
N HIS A 243 -6.31 -49.52 17.46
CA HIS A 243 -6.56 -48.84 18.73
C HIS A 243 -7.70 -49.48 19.52
N ASP A 244 -7.58 -49.50 20.84
CA ASP A 244 -8.67 -49.93 21.70
C ASP A 244 -9.75 -48.85 21.72
N VAL A 245 -11.01 -49.27 21.57
CA VAL A 245 -12.17 -48.38 21.56
C VAL A 245 -13.09 -48.75 22.73
N VAL A 246 -13.36 -47.76 23.57
CA VAL A 246 -14.38 -47.85 24.62
C VAL A 246 -15.68 -47.28 24.07
N LEU A 247 -16.75 -48.08 24.05
CA LEU A 247 -18.10 -47.63 23.71
C LEU A 247 -18.90 -47.46 25.00
N GLU A 248 -19.47 -46.29 25.21
CA GLU A 248 -20.36 -46.00 26.34
C GLU A 248 -21.59 -46.91 26.30
N GLY A 249 -21.98 -47.39 27.49
CA GLY A 249 -23.19 -48.19 27.64
C GLY A 249 -24.43 -47.36 27.34
N HIS A 250 -25.46 -48.00 26.76
CA HIS A 250 -26.74 -47.34 26.53
C HIS A 250 -27.48 -47.23 27.88
N GLN A 251 -28.00 -46.05 28.21
CA GLN A 251 -28.86 -45.81 29.39
C GLN A 251 -28.30 -46.32 30.73
N GLY A 252 -27.01 -46.09 31.01
CA GLY A 252 -26.39 -46.45 32.29
C GLY A 252 -25.87 -47.90 32.36
N GLY A 253 -25.82 -48.61 31.24
CA GLY A 253 -25.07 -49.87 31.14
C GLY A 253 -23.55 -49.68 31.25
N GLU A 254 -22.84 -50.77 31.52
CA GLU A 254 -21.38 -50.73 31.59
C GLU A 254 -20.72 -50.44 30.23
N PRO A 255 -19.61 -49.67 30.18
CA PRO A 255 -18.86 -49.45 28.96
C PRO A 255 -18.32 -50.76 28.38
N SER A 256 -18.39 -50.91 27.06
CA SER A 256 -17.83 -52.07 26.35
C SER A 256 -16.47 -51.73 25.75
N LEU A 257 -15.48 -52.59 25.97
CA LEU A 257 -14.14 -52.47 25.37
C LEU A 257 -14.04 -53.33 24.11
N TYR A 258 -13.68 -52.71 22.99
CA TYR A 258 -13.33 -53.36 21.73
C TYR A 258 -11.82 -53.20 21.53
N LYS A 259 -11.11 -54.32 21.32
CA LYS A 259 -9.64 -54.32 21.28
C LYS A 259 -9.12 -54.23 19.86
N ASN A 260 -7.98 -53.55 19.69
CA ASN A 260 -7.25 -53.50 18.42
C ASN A 260 -8.15 -53.18 17.21
N VAL A 261 -9.06 -52.22 17.35
CA VAL A 261 -9.94 -51.80 16.26
C VAL A 261 -9.10 -51.08 15.20
N GLY A 262 -9.20 -51.48 13.95
CA GLY A 262 -8.49 -50.83 12.85
C GLY A 262 -8.99 -49.42 12.59
N HIS A 263 -8.10 -48.43 12.49
CA HIS A 263 -8.41 -47.07 12.05
C HIS A 263 -7.72 -46.79 10.71
N PRO A 264 -8.36 -46.06 9.78
CA PRO A 264 -7.73 -45.62 8.54
C PRO A 264 -6.67 -44.55 8.81
N ASN A 265 -5.97 -44.10 7.76
CA ASN A 265 -5.19 -42.88 7.88
C ASN A 265 -6.12 -41.69 8.14
N LEU A 266 -5.73 -40.80 9.06
CA LEU A 266 -6.54 -39.68 9.51
C LEU A 266 -5.80 -38.36 9.36
N LEU A 267 -6.49 -37.36 8.82
CA LEU A 267 -6.06 -35.98 8.85
C LEU A 267 -6.88 -35.24 9.90
N PHE A 268 -6.23 -34.83 10.98
CA PHE A 268 -6.81 -33.90 11.94
C PHE A 268 -6.45 -32.48 11.54
N TRP A 269 -7.35 -31.53 11.73
CA TRP A 269 -6.97 -30.13 11.68
C TRP A 269 -7.64 -29.31 12.75
N PHE A 270 -6.85 -28.39 13.29
CA PHE A 270 -7.22 -27.57 14.44
C PHE A 270 -7.13 -26.11 14.06
N ALA A 271 -8.25 -25.40 14.17
CA ALA A 271 -8.27 -23.95 14.05
C ALA A 271 -8.27 -23.32 15.45
N GLN A 272 -7.12 -22.76 15.83
CA GLN A 272 -6.96 -22.02 17.08
C GLN A 272 -7.29 -20.53 16.86
N MET A 273 -8.21 -20.04 17.68
CA MET A 273 -8.60 -18.64 17.84
C MET A 273 -8.38 -18.25 19.31
N LYS A 274 -8.36 -16.96 19.64
CA LYS A 274 -7.96 -16.44 20.97
C LYS A 274 -8.39 -17.29 22.19
N ASN A 275 -9.65 -17.70 22.25
CA ASN A 275 -10.21 -18.47 23.38
C ASN A 275 -10.85 -19.79 22.96
N ARG A 276 -10.61 -20.27 21.73
CA ARG A 276 -11.33 -21.42 21.19
C ARG A 276 -10.47 -22.20 20.21
N VAL A 277 -10.54 -23.52 20.31
CA VAL A 277 -10.05 -24.45 19.30
C VAL A 277 -11.27 -25.13 18.65
N LEU A 278 -11.30 -25.11 17.33
CA LEU A 278 -12.16 -25.98 16.53
C LEU A 278 -11.32 -27.17 16.10
N ALA A 279 -11.87 -28.38 16.24
CA ALA A 279 -11.20 -29.61 15.86
C ALA A 279 -12.03 -30.34 14.81
N LYS A 280 -11.37 -30.75 13.73
CA LYS A 280 -11.96 -31.55 12.67
C LYS A 280 -11.08 -32.76 12.34
N VAL A 281 -11.70 -33.78 11.78
CA VAL A 281 -11.03 -35.01 11.31
C VAL A 281 -11.69 -35.54 10.05
N ALA A 282 -10.88 -36.06 9.14
CA ALA A 282 -11.28 -36.81 7.98
C ALA A 282 -10.34 -38.00 7.76
N ALA A 283 -10.83 -39.05 7.10
CA ALA A 283 -9.99 -40.15 6.64
C ALA A 283 -9.47 -39.89 5.22
N TYR A 284 -8.38 -40.53 4.84
CA TYR A 284 -7.85 -40.53 3.48
C TYR A 284 -7.22 -41.88 3.13
N LYS A 285 -7.10 -42.16 1.82
CA LYS A 285 -6.57 -43.43 1.28
C LYS A 285 -5.14 -43.30 0.74
N ASP A 286 -4.73 -42.10 0.34
CA ASP A 286 -3.44 -41.89 -0.29
C ASP A 286 -2.26 -42.25 0.63
N VAL A 287 -1.18 -42.76 0.04
CA VAL A 287 0.06 -43.08 0.76
C VAL A 287 0.80 -41.81 1.19
N ILE A 288 0.71 -40.76 0.37
CA ILE A 288 1.35 -39.46 0.61
C ILE A 288 0.26 -38.40 0.50
N LEU A 289 0.07 -37.65 1.59
CA LEU A 289 -0.88 -36.57 1.65
C LEU A 289 -0.43 -35.38 0.78
N ASN A 290 -1.29 -34.94 -0.11
CA ASN A 290 -1.07 -33.78 -0.97
C ASN A 290 -2.38 -33.00 -1.17
N GLU A 291 -2.33 -31.87 -1.86
CA GLU A 291 -3.49 -31.00 -2.06
C GLU A 291 -4.67 -31.69 -2.78
N GLU A 292 -4.38 -32.66 -3.66
CA GLU A 292 -5.38 -33.42 -4.42
C GLU A 292 -5.96 -34.61 -3.65
N THR A 293 -5.39 -34.95 -2.49
CA THR A 293 -5.83 -36.06 -1.63
C THR A 293 -7.30 -35.89 -1.27
N LYS A 294 -8.10 -36.91 -1.61
CA LYS A 294 -9.54 -36.93 -1.35
C LYS A 294 -9.81 -37.27 0.11
N LEU A 295 -10.79 -36.57 0.68
CA LEU A 295 -11.21 -36.71 2.06
C LEU A 295 -12.48 -37.54 2.17
N TYR A 296 -12.51 -38.38 3.20
CA TYR A 296 -13.59 -39.30 3.50
C TYR A 296 -14.08 -39.09 4.93
N HIS A 297 -15.36 -39.38 5.16
CA HIS A 297 -15.93 -39.26 6.49
C HIS A 297 -15.22 -40.20 7.46
N TYR A 298 -15.01 -39.71 8.69
CA TYR A 298 -14.50 -40.55 9.77
C TYR A 298 -15.50 -41.69 10.06
N PRO A 299 -15.06 -42.97 10.11
CA PRO A 299 -15.97 -44.11 10.08
C PRO A 299 -16.66 -44.43 11.41
N TYR A 300 -16.26 -43.78 12.51
CA TYR A 300 -16.84 -44.01 13.84
C TYR A 300 -17.59 -42.79 14.36
N SER A 301 -18.10 -42.86 15.60
CA SER A 301 -18.92 -41.81 16.21
C SER A 301 -18.13 -40.56 16.63
N ASN A 302 -18.85 -39.60 17.20
CA ASN A 302 -18.35 -38.34 17.77
C ASN A 302 -17.84 -37.33 16.73
N VAL A 303 -18.12 -37.54 15.45
CA VAL A 303 -17.76 -36.65 14.34
C VAL A 303 -19.01 -36.39 13.51
N ASN A 304 -19.33 -35.12 13.25
CA ASN A 304 -20.48 -34.79 12.41
C ASN A 304 -20.17 -34.96 10.91
N THR A 305 -21.17 -34.74 10.07
CA THR A 305 -21.06 -34.86 8.61
C THR A 305 -20.02 -33.92 7.99
N GLU A 306 -19.73 -32.78 8.62
CA GLU A 306 -18.71 -31.81 8.18
C GLU A 306 -17.28 -32.12 8.70
N GLY A 307 -17.10 -33.29 9.33
CA GLY A 307 -15.83 -33.69 9.96
C GLY A 307 -15.56 -33.01 11.30
N SER A 308 -16.50 -32.26 11.87
CA SER A 308 -16.31 -31.57 13.16
C SER A 308 -16.42 -32.55 14.32
N ILE A 309 -15.41 -32.52 15.19
CA ILE A 309 -15.35 -33.39 16.36
C ILE A 309 -16.24 -32.82 17.46
N CYS A 310 -17.14 -33.64 18.00
CA CYS A 310 -17.86 -33.33 19.22
C CYS A 310 -16.96 -33.57 20.43
N TRP A 311 -16.43 -32.49 21.02
CA TRP A 311 -15.49 -32.57 22.13
C TRP A 311 -15.76 -31.46 23.16
N SER A 312 -16.64 -31.76 24.11
CA SER A 312 -17.11 -30.80 25.12
C SER A 312 -15.98 -30.20 25.99
N THR A 313 -14.95 -30.99 26.29
CA THR A 313 -13.83 -30.58 27.14
C THR A 313 -12.66 -29.92 26.40
N LEU A 314 -12.71 -29.84 25.06
CA LEU A 314 -11.60 -29.33 24.25
C LEU A 314 -11.16 -27.94 24.71
N ASN A 315 -12.11 -27.01 24.88
CA ASN A 315 -11.79 -25.62 25.20
C ASN A 315 -11.49 -25.36 26.69
N GLN A 316 -11.58 -26.36 27.56
CA GLN A 316 -11.30 -26.21 28.99
C GLN A 316 -9.79 -26.16 29.29
N VAL A 317 -8.96 -26.71 28.41
CA VAL A 317 -7.51 -26.87 28.62
C VAL A 317 -6.73 -25.57 28.30
N GLY A 318 -7.34 -24.61 27.58
CA GLY A 318 -6.72 -23.32 27.29
C GLY A 318 -5.40 -23.42 26.53
N TYR A 319 -5.41 -24.01 25.32
CA TYR A 319 -4.22 -24.16 24.47
C TYR A 319 -3.61 -22.80 24.13
N LYS A 320 -2.38 -22.56 24.58
CA LYS A 320 -1.62 -21.32 24.34
C LYS A 320 -0.62 -21.48 23.19
N ASP A 321 -0.09 -22.68 23.01
CA ASP A 321 0.91 -23.02 22.00
C ASP A 321 0.37 -24.09 21.04
N LEU A 322 0.67 -23.95 19.74
CA LEU A 322 0.30 -24.91 18.71
C LEU A 322 0.86 -26.30 19.00
N ARG A 323 2.06 -26.39 19.58
CA ARG A 323 2.68 -27.68 19.92
C ARG A 323 1.81 -28.51 20.88
N GLN A 324 0.99 -27.88 21.72
CA GLN A 324 0.09 -28.58 22.63
C GLN A 324 -1.00 -29.38 21.90
N LEU A 325 -1.29 -29.01 20.64
CA LEU A 325 -2.26 -29.68 19.79
C LEU A 325 -1.78 -31.07 19.32
N GLU A 326 -0.47 -31.36 19.41
CA GLU A 326 0.13 -32.68 19.07
C GLU A 326 -0.55 -33.83 19.79
N SER A 327 -1.01 -33.62 21.02
CA SER A 327 -1.65 -34.67 21.83
C SER A 327 -3.12 -34.92 21.51
N LEU A 328 -3.76 -34.02 20.76
CA LEU A 328 -5.21 -34.05 20.53
C LEU A 328 -5.69 -35.23 19.70
N PRO A 329 -5.05 -35.61 18.58
CA PRO A 329 -5.43 -36.82 17.83
C PRO A 329 -5.52 -38.05 18.74
N TYR A 330 -4.50 -38.25 19.58
CA TYR A 330 -4.44 -39.40 20.49
C TYR A 330 -5.53 -39.37 21.57
N ARG A 331 -5.78 -38.19 22.14
CA ARG A 331 -6.86 -37.99 23.12
C ARG A 331 -8.24 -38.23 22.49
N PHE A 332 -8.44 -37.82 21.24
CA PHE A 332 -9.69 -38.09 20.52
C PHE A 332 -9.89 -39.59 20.28
N LEU A 333 -8.86 -40.31 19.83
CA LEU A 333 -8.95 -41.75 19.59
C LEU A 333 -9.28 -42.52 20.87
N ARG A 334 -8.68 -42.13 22.00
CA ARG A 334 -8.95 -42.71 23.33
C ARG A 334 -10.27 -42.28 23.97
N ALA A 335 -10.89 -41.20 23.49
CA ALA A 335 -12.13 -40.72 24.07
C ALA A 335 -13.24 -41.75 23.86
N PRO A 336 -14.04 -42.06 24.91
CA PRO A 336 -15.18 -42.96 24.79
C PRO A 336 -16.07 -42.56 23.61
N LYS A 337 -16.47 -43.56 22.85
CA LYS A 337 -17.41 -43.44 21.74
C LYS A 337 -18.81 -43.64 22.28
N ASN A 338 -19.78 -42.96 21.70
CA ASN A 338 -21.19 -43.18 21.98
C ASN A 338 -21.94 -43.26 20.64
N PHE A 339 -23.27 -43.30 20.69
CA PHE A 339 -24.07 -43.36 19.45
C PHE A 339 -24.31 -41.98 18.82
N ASP A 340 -23.86 -40.89 19.46
CA ASP A 340 -24.07 -39.55 18.97
C ASP A 340 -23.24 -39.30 17.71
N LEU A 341 -23.87 -38.62 16.76
CA LEU A 341 -23.31 -38.25 15.46
C LEU A 341 -22.86 -39.45 14.59
N TYR A 342 -23.09 -40.69 15.02
CA TYR A 342 -22.81 -41.86 14.19
C TYR A 342 -23.80 -41.96 13.03
N GLN A 343 -23.27 -42.08 11.81
CA GLN A 343 -24.06 -42.20 10.58
C GLN A 343 -23.98 -43.64 10.07
N ARG A 344 -25.04 -44.42 10.32
CA ARG A 344 -25.13 -45.83 9.88
C ARG A 344 -24.95 -45.97 8.36
N ASP A 345 -25.50 -45.01 7.62
CA ASP A 345 -25.50 -45.04 6.15
C ASP A 345 -24.09 -44.95 5.56
N TYR A 346 -23.07 -44.55 6.35
CA TYR A 346 -21.70 -44.48 5.86
C TYR A 346 -21.07 -45.86 5.71
N THR A 347 -21.28 -46.75 6.67
CA THR A 347 -20.61 -48.06 6.68
C THR A 347 -21.55 -49.21 6.37
N GLY A 348 -22.87 -48.95 6.28
CA GLY A 348 -23.90 -49.97 6.15
C GLY A 348 -24.06 -50.86 7.39
N LYS A 349 -23.33 -50.57 8.47
CA LYS A 349 -23.33 -51.31 9.74
C LYS A 349 -23.74 -50.39 10.88
N ASP A 350 -24.40 -50.92 11.91
CA ASP A 350 -24.47 -50.19 13.17
C ASP A 350 -23.08 -50.12 13.83
N LEU A 351 -22.88 -49.13 14.72
CA LEU A 351 -21.57 -48.86 15.30
C LEU A 351 -20.97 -50.07 16.02
N ARG A 352 -21.77 -50.88 16.72
CA ARG A 352 -21.25 -52.07 17.42
C ARG A 352 -20.78 -53.11 16.42
N SER A 353 -21.60 -53.40 15.41
CA SER A 353 -21.24 -54.35 14.36
C SER A 353 -20.00 -53.91 13.59
N LEU A 354 -19.84 -52.60 13.33
CA LEU A 354 -18.64 -52.05 12.73
C LEU A 354 -17.42 -52.28 13.61
N LEU A 355 -17.48 -51.89 14.90
CA LEU A 355 -16.38 -52.08 15.85
C LEU A 355 -15.97 -53.54 15.95
N ILE A 356 -16.93 -54.48 16.08
CA ILE A 356 -16.66 -55.92 16.12
C ILE A 356 -15.93 -56.37 14.86
N SER A 357 -16.40 -55.95 13.69
CA SER A 357 -15.82 -56.37 12.41
C SER A 357 -14.43 -55.82 12.15
N MET A 358 -14.02 -54.77 12.86
CA MET A 358 -12.73 -54.10 12.71
C MET A 358 -11.72 -54.51 13.80
N GLN A 359 -12.08 -55.36 14.76
CA GLN A 359 -11.15 -55.85 15.78
C GLN A 359 -10.09 -56.77 15.16
N ASP A 360 -8.83 -56.58 15.56
CA ASP A 360 -7.67 -57.37 15.15
C ASP A 360 -7.43 -57.40 13.63
N THR A 361 -8.01 -56.46 12.89
CA THR A 361 -7.87 -56.32 11.44
C THR A 361 -7.53 -54.88 11.07
N PRO A 362 -6.68 -54.63 10.05
CA PRO A 362 -6.55 -53.31 9.46
C PRO A 362 -7.91 -52.77 8.99
N PHE A 363 -8.07 -51.45 9.01
CA PHE A 363 -9.30 -50.83 8.53
C PHE A 363 -9.54 -51.13 7.04
N ASP A 364 -10.76 -51.52 6.70
CA ASP A 364 -11.18 -51.75 5.31
C ASP A 364 -11.53 -50.43 4.64
N GLU A 365 -10.64 -49.96 3.75
CA GLU A 365 -10.80 -48.68 3.05
C GLU A 365 -12.03 -48.61 2.14
N GLU A 366 -12.62 -49.75 1.76
CA GLU A 366 -13.87 -49.77 0.98
C GLU A 366 -15.08 -49.26 1.78
N LEU A 367 -14.97 -49.22 3.11
CA LEU A 367 -15.99 -48.63 3.99
C LEU A 367 -15.95 -47.10 4.06
N LEU A 368 -14.96 -46.46 3.43
CA LEU A 368 -14.83 -45.00 3.47
C LEU A 368 -15.80 -44.32 2.50
N VAL A 369 -16.60 -43.39 3.02
CA VAL A 369 -17.54 -42.59 2.23
C VAL A 369 -16.94 -41.23 1.87
N PRO A 370 -16.93 -40.84 0.58
CA PRO A 370 -16.37 -39.55 0.16
C PRO A 370 -17.11 -38.37 0.79
N MET A 371 -16.36 -37.36 1.26
CA MET A 371 -16.94 -36.08 1.72
C MET A 371 -17.22 -35.10 0.57
N GLY A 372 -16.72 -35.41 -0.64
CA GLY A 372 -16.70 -34.46 -1.75
C GLY A 372 -15.69 -33.32 -1.57
N LEU A 373 -14.71 -33.50 -0.68
CA LEU A 373 -13.65 -32.53 -0.40
C LEU A 373 -12.26 -33.13 -0.66
N LYS A 374 -11.30 -32.25 -0.90
CA LYS A 374 -9.86 -32.52 -0.97
C LYS A 374 -9.11 -31.71 0.09
N VAL A 375 -7.83 -32.00 0.29
CA VAL A 375 -6.98 -31.21 1.19
C VAL A 375 -6.88 -29.75 0.74
N ALA A 376 -6.84 -29.48 -0.57
CA ALA A 376 -6.87 -28.12 -1.13
C ALA A 376 -8.06 -27.30 -0.61
N ASP A 377 -9.24 -27.93 -0.47
CA ASP A 377 -10.44 -27.25 0.03
C ASP A 377 -10.29 -26.85 1.51
N ILE A 378 -9.40 -27.48 2.28
CA ILE A 378 -9.09 -27.02 3.64
C ILE A 378 -8.11 -25.84 3.59
N LEU A 379 -7.15 -25.88 2.67
CA LEU A 379 -6.08 -24.90 2.58
C LEU A 379 -6.55 -23.54 2.03
N TYR A 380 -7.52 -23.53 1.12
CA TYR A 380 -7.93 -22.32 0.40
C TYR A 380 -9.34 -21.82 0.77
N ASN A 381 -9.88 -22.28 1.91
CA ASN A 381 -11.21 -21.90 2.43
C ASN A 381 -11.22 -20.69 3.36
#